data_AF-A0A6V7VF82-F1
#
_entry.id   AF-A0A6V7VF82-F1
#
_cell.length_a   1.000
_cell.length_b   1.000
_cell.length_c   1.000
_cell.angle_alpha   90.00
_cell.angle_beta   90.00
_cell.angle_gamma   90.00
#
_symmetry.space_group_name_H-M   'P 1'
#
loop_
_entity.id
_entity.type
_entity.pdbx_description
1 polymer ?
#
loop_
_entity_poly.entity_id
_entity_poly.type
_entity_poly.pdbx_seq_one_letter_code
_entity_poly.pdbx_strand_id
1 'polypeptide(L)'
;MHILVHPNTKFFISHCDQDSLTEAIYAGVPLICIPNSGDQFYNSSLVEHLGIGKYVLLTFKDEKGNDQRNENFKADFRKALNELIQNVKYVEAINERRKEILDNLGAKNTFLQKISSVIGD
;
A
#
# COMPACT_ATOMS: atom_id res chain seq x y z
N MET A 1 -9.85 9.39 -2.99
CA MET A 1 -9.04 10.23 -2.07
C MET A 1 -9.72 11.05 -0.96
N HIS A 2 -10.90 11.71 -1.10
CA HIS A 2 -11.41 12.68 -0.09
C HIS A 2 -11.45 12.16 1.37
N ILE A 3 -11.72 10.86 1.56
CA ILE A 3 -11.74 10.22 2.88
C ILE A 3 -10.32 10.01 3.42
N LEU A 4 -9.36 9.61 2.58
CA LEU A 4 -8.00 9.32 3.01
C LEU A 4 -7.24 10.57 3.46
N VAL A 5 -7.51 11.72 2.84
CA VAL A 5 -6.85 12.99 3.20
C VAL A 5 -7.48 13.68 4.42
N HIS A 6 -8.52 13.10 5.02
CA HIS A 6 -9.16 13.67 6.19
C HIS A 6 -8.25 13.56 7.43
N PRO A 7 -8.14 14.60 8.29
CA PRO A 7 -7.19 14.62 9.43
C PRO A 7 -7.42 13.51 10.49
N ASN A 8 -8.64 12.97 10.54
CA ASN A 8 -8.99 11.87 11.44
C ASN A 8 -8.68 10.48 10.86
N THR A 9 -8.30 10.37 9.59
CA THR A 9 -7.91 9.09 8.99
C THR A 9 -6.51 8.71 9.47
N LYS A 10 -6.38 7.53 10.07
CA LYS A 10 -5.13 7.06 10.69
C LYS A 10 -4.44 5.93 9.93
N PHE A 11 -5.21 5.11 9.25
CA PHE A 11 -4.72 4.03 8.39
C PHE A 11 -5.83 3.65 7.41
N PHE A 12 -5.45 2.96 6.34
CA PHE A 12 -6.35 2.46 5.31
C PHE A 12 -6.28 0.93 5.27
N ILE A 13 -7.44 0.28 5.44
CA ILE A 13 -7.56 -1.16 5.23
C ILE A 13 -7.93 -1.37 3.77
N SER A 14 -7.08 -2.07 3.02
CA SER A 14 -7.29 -2.32 1.59
C SER A 14 -6.88 -3.74 1.21
N HIS A 15 -7.40 -4.23 0.09
CA HIS A 15 -6.92 -5.44 -0.55
C HIS A 15 -5.59 -5.22 -1.31
N CYS A 16 -5.13 -3.96 -1.39
CA CYS A 16 -3.82 -3.56 -1.93
C CYS A 16 -3.66 -3.80 -3.43
N ASP A 17 -4.67 -3.46 -4.23
CA ASP A 17 -4.45 -3.17 -5.64
C ASP A 17 -3.54 -1.93 -5.81
N GLN A 18 -3.03 -1.75 -7.03
CA GLN A 18 -2.07 -0.68 -7.35
C GLN A 18 -2.67 0.72 -7.13
N ASP A 19 -3.97 0.90 -7.37
CA ASP A 19 -4.65 2.17 -7.20
C ASP A 19 -4.79 2.52 -5.72
N SER A 20 -5.26 1.59 -4.88
CA SER A 20 -5.36 1.80 -3.43
C SER A 20 -4.01 2.08 -2.80
N LEU A 21 -2.97 1.36 -3.22
CA LEU A 21 -1.60 1.58 -2.76
C LEU A 21 -1.15 3.00 -3.11
N THR A 22 -1.39 3.42 -4.36
CA THR A 22 -1.03 4.76 -4.84
C THR A 22 -1.79 5.85 -4.08
N GLU A 23 -3.10 5.69 -3.89
CA GLU A 23 -3.92 6.64 -3.12
C GLU A 23 -3.45 6.75 -1.66
N ALA A 24 -3.08 5.64 -1.03
CA ALA A 24 -2.58 5.62 0.34
C ALA A 24 -1.25 6.37 0.47
N ILE A 25 -0.30 6.12 -0.44
CA ILE A 25 0.99 6.83 -0.45
C ILE A 25 0.77 8.32 -0.72
N TYR A 26 -0.08 8.67 -1.69
CA TYR A 26 -0.39 10.06 -1.98
C TYR A 26 -1.03 10.78 -0.78
N ALA A 27 -1.90 10.10 -0.03
CA ALA A 27 -2.52 10.63 1.18
C ALA A 27 -1.57 10.67 2.39
N GLY A 28 -0.47 9.89 2.37
CA GLY A 28 0.43 9.72 3.51
C GLY A 28 -0.21 8.91 4.65
N VAL A 29 -1.06 7.94 4.30
CA VAL A 29 -1.83 7.13 5.26
C VAL A 29 -1.35 5.67 5.23
N PRO A 30 -0.81 5.12 6.34
CA PRO A 30 -0.35 3.74 6.41
C PRO A 30 -1.41 2.69 6.08
N LEU A 31 -0.99 1.52 5.60
CA LEU A 31 -1.90 0.45 5.16
C LEU A 31 -1.95 -0.76 6.11
N ILE A 32 -3.15 -1.33 6.25
CA ILE A 32 -3.33 -2.75 6.61
C ILE A 32 -3.87 -3.47 5.38
N CYS A 33 -3.03 -4.29 4.75
CA CYS A 33 -3.36 -4.98 3.52
C CYS A 33 -3.98 -6.36 3.81
N ILE A 34 -5.08 -6.69 3.14
CA ILE A 34 -5.72 -8.02 3.17
C ILE A 34 -5.83 -8.51 1.72
N PRO A 35 -4.74 -9.00 1.12
CA PRO A 35 -4.73 -9.40 -0.28
C PRO A 35 -5.63 -10.60 -0.52
N ASN A 36 -6.23 -10.66 -1.70
CA ASN A 36 -7.12 -11.74 -2.11
C ASN A 36 -6.59 -12.51 -3.33
N SER A 37 -6.05 -11.82 -4.34
CA SER A 37 -5.68 -12.45 -5.61
C SER A 37 -4.62 -11.68 -6.39
N GLY A 38 -3.83 -12.39 -7.20
CA GLY A 38 -2.97 -11.79 -8.21
C GLY A 38 -1.85 -10.92 -7.63
N ASP A 39 -1.68 -9.73 -8.19
CA ASP A 39 -0.66 -8.75 -7.83
C ASP A 39 -0.82 -8.19 -6.42
N GLN A 40 -2.02 -8.28 -5.83
CA GLN A 40 -2.32 -7.82 -4.47
C GLN A 40 -1.36 -8.40 -3.43
N PHE A 41 -0.94 -9.67 -3.57
CA PHE A 41 0.02 -10.29 -2.67
C PHE A 41 1.40 -9.64 -2.77
N TYR A 42 1.85 -9.35 -3.99
CA TYR A 42 3.12 -8.66 -4.22
C TYR A 42 3.08 -7.23 -3.69
N ASN A 43 2.02 -6.49 -4.01
CA ASN A 43 1.84 -5.11 -3.52
C ASN A 43 1.80 -5.06 -1.99
N SER A 44 1.11 -6.01 -1.35
CA SER A 44 1.07 -6.14 0.11
C SER A 44 2.45 -6.45 0.71
N SER A 45 3.22 -7.31 0.06
CA SER A 45 4.61 -7.59 0.47
C SER A 45 5.49 -6.35 0.31
N LEU A 46 5.30 -5.57 -0.76
CA LEU A 46 5.99 -4.31 -0.97
C LEU A 46 5.66 -3.27 0.11
N VAL A 47 4.38 -3.19 0.53
CA VAL A 47 3.94 -2.33 1.65
C VAL A 47 4.73 -2.63 2.92
N GLU A 48 4.88 -3.91 3.27
CA GLU A 48 5.69 -4.31 4.42
C GLU A 48 7.18 -4.04 4.23
N HIS A 49 7.71 -4.34 3.05
CA HIS A 49 9.12 -4.12 2.71
C HIS A 49 9.50 -2.63 2.81
N LEU A 50 8.63 -1.74 2.34
CA LEU A 50 8.82 -0.29 2.42
C LEU A 50 8.55 0.28 3.82
N GLY A 51 8.04 -0.52 4.76
CA GLY A 51 7.71 -0.08 6.11
C GLY A 51 6.51 0.88 6.17
N ILE A 52 5.65 0.89 5.15
CA ILE A 52 4.49 1.81 5.04
C ILE A 52 3.17 1.15 5.48
N GLY A 53 3.24 -0.10 5.96
CA GLY A 53 2.08 -0.82 6.48
C GLY A 53 2.41 -2.25 6.87
N LYS A 54 1.35 -3.04 7.08
CA LYS A 54 1.40 -4.47 7.37
C LYS A 54 0.40 -5.21 6.49
N TYR A 55 0.62 -6.50 6.22
CA TYR A 55 -0.41 -7.31 5.57
C TYR A 55 -0.80 -8.51 6.42
N VAL A 56 -2.06 -8.93 6.29
CA VAL A 56 -2.65 -10.04 7.03
C VAL A 56 -3.41 -10.92 6.04
N LEU A 57 -3.01 -12.19 5.97
CA LEU A 57 -3.62 -13.15 5.05
C LEU A 57 -4.97 -13.62 5.60
N LEU A 58 -6.03 -13.42 4.82
CA LEU A 58 -7.34 -14.02 5.11
C LEU A 58 -7.35 -15.52 4.76
N THR A 59 -6.65 -15.87 3.69
CA THR A 59 -6.47 -17.25 3.22
C THR A 59 -5.02 -17.49 2.82
N PHE A 60 -4.63 -18.75 2.78
CA PHE A 60 -3.37 -19.21 2.22
C PHE A 60 -3.61 -20.44 1.35
N LYS A 61 -2.68 -20.73 0.44
CA LYS A 61 -2.75 -21.91 -0.41
C LYS A 61 -2.23 -23.13 0.35
N ASP A 62 -2.99 -24.22 0.38
CA ASP A 62 -2.48 -25.50 0.85
C ASP A 62 -1.52 -26.14 -0.17
N GLU A 63 -0.96 -27.30 0.18
CA GLU A 63 -0.06 -28.08 -0.67
C GLU A 63 -0.66 -28.44 -2.04
N LYS A 64 -1.99 -28.43 -2.16
CA LYS A 64 -2.73 -28.74 -3.37
C LYS A 64 -3.18 -27.48 -4.13
N GLY A 65 -2.83 -26.29 -3.62
CA GLY A 65 -3.20 -25.01 -4.22
C GLY A 65 -4.64 -24.57 -3.93
N ASN A 66 -5.35 -25.17 -2.98
CA ASN A 66 -6.67 -24.70 -2.55
C ASN A 66 -6.55 -23.62 -1.50
N ASP A 67 -7.49 -22.68 -1.50
CA ASP A 67 -7.56 -21.65 -0.46
C ASP A 67 -8.04 -22.25 0.86
N GLN A 68 -7.23 -22.07 1.89
CA GLN A 68 -7.54 -22.41 3.27
C GLN A 68 -7.70 -21.14 4.09
N ARG A 69 -8.70 -21.11 4.97
CA ARG A 69 -8.95 -19.96 5.84
C ARG A 69 -7.85 -19.84 6.88
N ASN A 70 -7.33 -18.64 7.09
CA ASN A 70 -6.49 -18.35 8.23
C ASN A 70 -7.35 -18.26 9.50
N GLU A 71 -7.30 -19.30 10.34
CA GLU A 71 -8.00 -19.35 11.63
C GLU A 71 -7.49 -18.27 12.62
N ASN A 72 -6.24 -17.86 12.48
CA ASN A 72 -5.60 -16.84 13.31
C ASN A 72 -5.81 -15.41 12.80
N PHE A 73 -6.55 -15.22 11.69
CA PHE A 73 -6.76 -13.91 11.06
C PHE A 73 -7.12 -12.81 12.07
N LYS A 74 -8.01 -13.09 13.03
CA LYS A 74 -8.45 -12.10 14.02
C LYS A 74 -7.32 -11.67 14.95
N ALA A 75 -6.44 -12.60 15.33
CA ALA A 75 -5.29 -12.31 16.18
C ALA A 75 -4.23 -11.53 15.39
N ASP A 76 -3.93 -11.96 14.17
CA ASP A 76 -2.96 -11.31 13.28
C ASP A 76 -3.39 -9.89 12.92
N PHE A 77 -4.68 -9.69 12.59
CA PHE A 77 -5.25 -8.38 12.31
C PHE A 77 -5.14 -7.44 13.51
N ARG A 78 -5.46 -7.92 14.73
CA ARG A 78 -5.30 -7.11 15.95
C ARG A 78 -3.85 -6.75 16.22
N LYS A 79 -2.93 -7.69 15.99
CA LYS A 79 -1.49 -7.44 16.14
C LYS A 79 -1.03 -6.35 15.17
N ALA A 80 -1.36 -6.47 13.89
CA ALA A 80 -1.04 -5.48 12.87
C ALA A 80 -1.64 -4.10 13.19
N LEU A 81 -2.91 -4.07 13.60
CA LEU A 81 -3.61 -2.86 14.00
C LEU A 81 -2.92 -2.16 15.18
N ASN A 82 -2.61 -2.90 16.25
CA ASN A 82 -1.94 -2.35 17.42
C ASN A 82 -0.53 -1.84 17.07
N GLU A 83 0.21 -2.57 16.25
CA GLU A 83 1.55 -2.17 15.81
C GLU A 83 1.52 -0.86 15.02
N LEU A 84 0.59 -0.70 14.08
CA LEU A 84 0.43 0.54 13.31
C LEU A 84 0.02 1.72 14.17
N ILE A 85 -0.90 1.53 15.12
CA ILE A 85 -1.38 2.60 16.00
C ILE A 85 -0.27 3.08 16.95
N GLN A 86 0.59 2.18 17.41
CA GLN A 86 1.59 2.49 18.43
C GLN A 86 2.91 3.00 17.85
N ASN A 87 3.14 2.86 16.55
CA ASN A 87 4.44 3.14 15.95
C ASN A 87 4.35 4.19 14.85
N VAL A 88 4.88 5.39 15.14
CA VAL A 88 4.89 6.51 14.18
C VAL A 88 5.75 6.23 12.94
N LYS A 89 6.66 5.24 12.99
CA LYS A 89 7.55 4.88 11.86
C LYS A 89 6.80 4.66 10.54
N TYR A 90 5.58 4.12 10.60
CA TYR A 90 4.77 3.86 9.40
C TYR A 90 4.31 5.15 8.75
N VAL A 91 3.92 6.13 9.57
CA VAL A 91 3.52 7.47 9.12
C VAL A 91 4.73 8.22 8.58
N GLU A 92 5.89 8.12 9.23
CA GLU A 92 7.14 8.73 8.76
C GLU A 92 7.53 8.14 7.39
N ALA A 93 7.65 6.80 7.31
CA ALA A 93 8.04 6.11 6.09
C ALA A 93 7.11 6.42 4.91
N ILE A 94 5.79 6.42 5.11
CA ILE A 94 4.87 6.70 4.00
C ILE A 94 4.90 8.17 3.58
N ASN A 95 5.17 9.11 4.49
CA ASN A 95 5.33 10.52 4.14
C ASN A 95 6.65 10.79 3.41
N GLU A 96 7.72 10.04 3.70
CA GLU A 96 8.94 10.06 2.88
C GLU A 96 8.64 9.63 1.44
N ARG A 97 7.93 8.51 1.25
CA ARG A 97 7.50 8.06 -0.09
C ARG A 97 6.55 9.02 -0.77
N ARG A 98 5.61 9.61 -0.03
CA ARG A 98 4.74 10.67 -0.54
C ARG A 98 5.56 11.82 -1.10
N LYS A 99 6.58 12.27 -0.37
CA LYS A 99 7.47 13.33 -0.82
C LYS A 99 8.20 12.93 -2.11
N GLU A 100 8.77 11.72 -2.17
CA GLU A 100 9.40 11.22 -3.39
C GLU A 100 8.46 11.23 -4.61
N ILE A 101 7.20 10.82 -4.43
CA ILE A 101 6.20 10.83 -5.52
C ILE A 101 5.86 12.27 -5.95
N LEU A 102 5.70 13.18 -5.00
CA LEU A 102 5.37 14.58 -5.28
C LEU A 102 6.55 15.34 -5.91
N ASP A 103 7.78 15.02 -5.52
CA ASP A 103 9.01 15.62 -6.03
C ASP A 103 9.40 15.05 -7.41
N ASN A 104 8.91 13.85 -7.77
CA ASN A 104 9.16 13.17 -9.05
C ASN A 104 8.47 13.79 -10.29
N LEU A 105 8.07 15.06 -10.22
CA LEU A 105 7.71 15.86 -11.40
C LEU A 105 8.79 15.81 -12.47
N GLY A 106 10.07 15.69 -12.09
CA GLY A 106 11.19 15.50 -13.02
C GLY A 106 11.03 14.25 -13.90
N ALA A 107 10.74 13.08 -13.32
CA ALA A 107 10.57 11.84 -14.07
C ALA A 107 9.36 11.90 -15.01
N LYS A 108 8.24 12.47 -14.54
CA LYS A 108 7.06 12.73 -15.38
C LYS A 108 7.40 13.66 -16.54
N ASN A 109 8.10 14.75 -16.28
CA ASN A 109 8.46 15.72 -17.31
C ASN A 109 9.42 15.10 -18.35
N THR A 110 10.42 14.32 -17.92
CA THR A 110 11.30 13.58 -18.82
C THR A 110 10.54 12.56 -19.66
N PHE A 111 9.59 11.85 -19.06
CA PHE A 111 8.75 10.90 -19.79
C PHE A 111 7.91 11.60 -20.86
N LEU A 112 7.24 12.70 -20.51
CA LEU A 112 6.44 13.50 -21.44
C LEU A 112 7.29 14.07 -22.58
N GLN A 113 8.48 14.61 -22.28
CA GLN A 113 9.42 15.10 -23.29
C GLN A 113 9.82 14.00 -24.29
N LYS A 114 10.11 12.79 -23.80
CA LYS A 114 10.45 11.66 -24.67
C LYS A 114 9.27 11.24 -25.55
N ILE A 115 8.06 11.21 -25.00
CA ILE A 115 6.86 10.94 -25.80
C ILE A 115 6.72 11.99 -26.89
N SER A 116 6.70 13.29 -26.57
CA SER A 116 6.60 14.37 -27.56
C SER A 116 7.65 14.25 -28.67
N SER A 117 8.88 13.86 -28.33
CA SER A 117 9.94 13.66 -29.35
C SER A 117 9.68 12.50 -30.32
N VAL A 118 8.83 11.54 -29.96
CA VAL A 118 8.52 10.34 -30.77
C VAL A 118 7.24 10.53 -31.58
N ILE A 119 6.18 11.07 -30.97
CA ILE A 119 4.88 11.21 -31.65
C ILE A 119 4.82 12.45 -32.54
N GLY A 120 5.66 13.47 -32.32
CA GLY A 120 5.50 14.79 -32.93
C GLY A 120 4.22 15.47 -32.41
N ASP A 121 4.25 16.79 -32.26
CA ASP A 121 3.05 17.55 -31.88
C ASP A 121 1.96 17.49 -32.97
#